data_AF-A0A367AS85-F1
#
_entry.id   AF-A0A367AS85-F1
#
_cell.length_a   1.000
_cell.length_b   1.000
_cell.length_c   1.000
_cell.angle_alpha   90.00
_cell.angle_beta   90.00
_cell.angle_gamma   90.00
#
_symmetry.space_group_name_H-M   'P 1'
#
loop_
_entity.id
_entity.type
_entity.pdbx_description
1 polymer ?
#
loop_
_entity_poly.entity_id
_entity_poly.type
_entity_poly.pdbx_seq_one_letter_code
_entity_poly.pdbx_strand_id
1 'polypeptide(L)'
;MTGHVFVVGADLTRLSCDDVLVPTGRTLRVSPGWCPLLPPELVTDADDTGACVGLSWSGDERVLAVPGEGARRVWLVDTVDDQGRGLPWLLDGAREALAAVARREVREPAHGRARRLVGLPALGTGWGGAAGQRGALLQQLLPVLREAAEEHGFDVALVLKGASDLAAAQRVRRGEDGGWDLPGHLQELAGDLGERARRGQLALFIGAGVSAAAGLPTWEQLLDELAARSGLPGDLRAGLAQLPPQDAAALLARELGRDEVEGFVEQRFGPGPYALAHALIADLPVQEYVTTNYDPLVELAAADIGRDPRVLPFQEALPGAPWLLKLHGDSAHPESVVLTREEYLEFGDTRAALAGVLHSLLLTRHVLFVGTSMLDDDLIRISHQVRSALQVQGSDGGHRSGTVLALREDPARARLWERDVETVAMAPADASPAEAARLLEVLLDLIGCLSTPPTGYLLDPAYRGLLDDEERALADVLGTVGAVVPDGGDSTAAQEVAALLRRLGHGVSGGRGEPPVDGATRRRDDRVQEQRPG
;
A
#
# COMPACT_ATOMS: atom_id res chain seq x y z
N MET A 1 -5.05 -16.40 -16.71
CA MET A 1 -5.49 -15.38 -15.74
C MET A 1 -5.70 -14.07 -16.47
N THR A 2 -6.75 -13.33 -16.13
CA THR A 2 -7.06 -12.01 -16.67
C THR A 2 -6.42 -10.92 -15.80
N GLY A 3 -6.45 -9.65 -16.24
CA GLY A 3 -6.01 -8.53 -15.39
C GLY A 3 -6.89 -8.39 -14.14
N HIS A 4 -6.34 -7.81 -13.08
CA HIS A 4 -7.03 -7.59 -11.81
C HIS A 4 -7.16 -6.09 -11.50
N VAL A 5 -8.26 -5.71 -10.85
CA VAL A 5 -8.47 -4.34 -10.36
C VAL A 5 -8.26 -4.30 -8.85
N PHE A 6 -7.15 -3.72 -8.45
CA PHE A 6 -6.81 -3.38 -7.07
C PHE A 6 -7.50 -2.08 -6.66
N VAL A 7 -8.03 -2.05 -5.44
CA VAL A 7 -8.49 -0.82 -4.79
C VAL A 7 -7.67 -0.64 -3.53
N VAL A 8 -6.88 0.42 -3.49
CA VAL A 8 -5.85 0.59 -2.45
C VAL A 8 -5.70 2.05 -2.03
N GLY A 9 -5.47 2.25 -0.73
CA GLY A 9 -5.00 3.53 -0.24
C GLY A 9 -3.53 3.76 -0.55
N ALA A 10 -3.21 4.79 -1.34
CA ALA A 10 -1.83 5.16 -1.69
C ALA A 10 -1.75 6.61 -2.21
N ASP A 11 -0.54 7.04 -2.52
CA ASP A 11 -0.24 8.22 -3.33
C ASP A 11 0.37 7.77 -4.67
N LEU A 12 -0.30 8.07 -5.79
CA LEU A 12 0.19 7.73 -7.13
C LEU A 12 1.54 8.36 -7.44
N THR A 13 1.94 9.44 -6.79
CA THR A 13 3.30 10.01 -6.98
C THR A 13 4.40 9.08 -6.45
N ARG A 14 4.08 8.24 -5.46
CA ARG A 14 5.01 7.31 -4.80
C ARG A 14 4.74 5.83 -5.11
N LEU A 15 3.52 5.47 -5.52
CA LEU A 15 3.22 4.11 -5.92
C LEU A 15 3.98 3.76 -7.22
N SER A 16 4.70 2.64 -7.17
CA SER A 16 5.41 2.10 -8.32
C SER A 16 4.43 1.51 -9.34
N CYS A 17 4.22 2.22 -10.44
CA CYS A 17 3.41 1.80 -11.59
C CYS A 17 4.17 1.96 -12.90
N ASP A 18 3.88 1.11 -13.88
CA ASP A 18 4.36 1.26 -15.25
C ASP A 18 3.73 2.48 -15.94
N ASP A 19 2.46 2.74 -15.62
CA ASP A 19 1.69 3.83 -16.18
C ASP A 19 0.78 4.46 -15.14
N VAL A 20 0.65 5.79 -15.20
CA VAL A 20 -0.28 6.52 -14.34
C VAL A 20 -1.11 7.51 -15.13
N LEU A 21 -2.41 7.48 -14.85
CA LEU A 21 -3.38 8.44 -15.37
C LEU A 21 -3.42 9.66 -14.46
N VAL A 22 -3.19 10.83 -15.05
CA VAL A 22 -3.24 12.12 -14.39
C VAL A 22 -4.41 12.92 -14.97
N PRO A 23 -5.42 13.24 -14.17
CA PRO A 23 -6.56 14.01 -14.62
C PRO A 23 -6.16 15.47 -14.86
N THR A 24 -6.70 16.04 -15.93
CA THR A 24 -6.56 17.44 -16.31
C THR A 24 -7.85 17.92 -16.99
N GLY A 25 -7.92 19.22 -17.28
CA GLY A 25 -8.88 19.78 -18.24
C GLY A 25 -8.24 20.13 -19.58
N ARG A 26 -9.04 20.74 -20.46
CA ARG A 26 -8.61 21.24 -21.78
C ARG A 26 -7.44 22.23 -21.76
N THR A 27 -7.23 22.93 -20.65
CA THR A 27 -6.11 23.87 -20.47
C THR A 27 -4.78 23.20 -20.13
N LEU A 28 -4.75 21.86 -19.97
CA LEU A 28 -3.56 21.11 -19.57
C LEU A 28 -2.94 21.59 -18.26
N ARG A 29 -3.80 22.07 -17.36
CA ARG A 29 -3.42 22.51 -16.02
C ARG A 29 -3.69 21.40 -15.02
N VAL A 30 -2.64 20.92 -14.37
CA VAL A 30 -2.71 19.89 -13.32
C VAL A 30 -2.61 20.51 -11.93
N SER A 31 -3.20 19.86 -10.93
CA SER A 31 -3.09 20.32 -9.55
C SER A 31 -1.67 20.15 -8.99
N PRO A 32 -1.29 20.92 -7.94
CA PRO A 32 0.06 20.89 -7.38
C PRO A 32 0.51 19.50 -6.97
N GLY A 33 -0.41 18.67 -6.47
CA GLY A 33 -0.12 17.29 -6.04
C GLY A 33 0.41 16.41 -7.18
N TRP A 34 0.05 16.68 -8.43
CA TRP A 34 0.51 15.89 -9.59
C TRP A 34 1.82 16.37 -10.20
N CYS A 35 2.30 17.55 -9.82
CA CYS A 35 3.52 18.14 -10.36
C CYS A 35 4.76 17.23 -10.22
N PRO A 36 4.95 16.44 -9.13
CA PRO A 36 6.08 15.51 -9.02
C PRO A 36 6.14 14.44 -10.12
N LEU A 37 5.04 14.19 -10.86
CA LEU A 37 5.00 13.24 -11.97
C LEU A 37 5.36 13.85 -13.32
N LEU A 38 5.42 15.17 -13.42
CA LEU A 38 5.67 15.84 -14.67
C LEU A 38 7.17 16.09 -14.86
N PRO A 39 7.72 15.84 -16.06
CA PRO A 39 9.06 16.29 -16.40
C PRO A 39 9.17 17.81 -16.24
N PRO A 40 10.18 18.32 -15.51
CA PRO A 40 10.34 19.76 -15.27
C PRO A 40 10.42 20.57 -16.56
N GLU A 41 10.92 19.99 -17.66
CA GLU A 41 11.07 20.66 -18.95
C GLU A 41 9.73 20.92 -19.65
N LEU A 42 8.67 20.19 -19.26
CA LEU A 42 7.34 20.34 -19.82
C LEU A 42 6.46 21.29 -19.00
N VAL A 43 6.91 21.77 -17.84
CA VAL A 43 6.15 22.73 -17.03
C VAL A 43 6.41 24.15 -17.55
N THR A 44 5.38 24.79 -18.11
CA THR A 44 5.51 26.13 -18.73
C THR A 44 5.17 27.27 -17.80
N ASP A 45 4.29 27.03 -16.83
CA ASP A 45 3.85 27.98 -15.81
C ASP A 45 3.41 27.21 -14.57
N ALA A 46 3.72 27.72 -13.38
CA ALA A 46 3.36 27.08 -12.12
C ALA A 46 3.09 28.14 -11.04
N ASP A 47 1.99 27.96 -10.32
CA ASP A 47 1.63 28.76 -9.15
C ASP A 47 1.03 27.87 -8.05
N ASP A 48 0.58 28.49 -6.96
CA ASP A 48 0.00 27.81 -5.79
C ASP A 48 -1.23 26.95 -6.13
N THR A 49 -1.87 27.17 -7.27
CA THR A 49 -3.08 26.46 -7.71
C THR A 49 -2.78 25.32 -8.68
N GLY A 50 -1.57 25.24 -9.25
CA GLY A 50 -1.19 24.14 -10.15
C GLY A 50 -0.13 24.50 -11.18
N ALA A 51 0.11 23.58 -12.10
CA ALA A 51 1.09 23.72 -13.18
C ALA A 51 0.47 23.48 -14.55
N CYS A 52 0.84 24.31 -15.52
CA CYS A 52 0.49 24.16 -16.93
C CYS A 52 1.53 23.28 -17.64
N VAL A 53 1.05 22.29 -18.39
CA VAL A 53 1.91 21.42 -19.20
C VAL A 53 2.00 21.97 -20.61
N GLY A 54 3.22 22.15 -21.12
CA GLY A 54 3.57 22.63 -22.46
C GLY A 54 3.28 21.62 -23.58
N LEU A 55 2.10 21.00 -23.55
CA LEU A 55 1.57 20.11 -24.59
C LEU A 55 0.31 20.74 -25.21
N SER A 56 -0.26 20.08 -26.21
CA SER A 56 -1.52 20.51 -26.83
C SER A 56 -2.34 19.30 -27.25
N TRP A 57 -3.66 19.38 -27.08
CA TRP A 57 -4.59 18.38 -27.62
C TRP A 57 -4.63 18.44 -29.15
N SER A 58 -4.71 17.27 -29.80
CA SER A 58 -4.97 17.22 -31.25
C SER A 58 -6.46 16.95 -31.49
N GLY A 59 -7.17 17.92 -32.06
CA GLY A 59 -8.61 17.77 -32.35
C GLY A 59 -9.42 17.46 -31.09
N ASP A 60 -10.19 16.36 -31.15
CA ASP A 60 -11.07 15.92 -30.06
C ASP A 60 -10.42 14.91 -29.10
N GLU A 61 -9.09 14.71 -29.19
CA GLU A 61 -8.34 13.84 -28.27
C GLU A 61 -8.63 14.18 -26.80
N ARG A 62 -8.69 13.12 -25.99
CA ARG A 62 -8.93 13.19 -24.53
C ARG A 62 -7.79 12.63 -23.70
N VAL A 63 -6.82 12.00 -24.35
CA VAL A 63 -5.71 11.32 -23.68
C VAL A 63 -4.42 11.71 -24.37
N LEU A 64 -3.45 12.20 -23.60
CA LEU A 64 -2.12 12.54 -24.09
C LEU A 64 -1.06 11.80 -23.30
N ALA A 65 -0.15 11.14 -24.01
CA ALA A 65 1.06 10.60 -23.40
C ALA A 65 2.03 11.75 -23.11
N VAL A 66 2.51 11.85 -21.88
CA VAL A 66 3.58 12.78 -21.53
C VAL A 66 4.90 12.22 -22.07
N PRO A 67 5.64 12.97 -22.92
CA PRO A 67 6.94 12.55 -23.42
C PRO A 67 7.95 12.35 -22.28
N GLY A 68 8.90 11.42 -22.45
CA GLY A 68 9.92 11.14 -21.44
C GLY A 68 10.53 9.74 -21.59
N GLU A 69 11.74 9.55 -21.08
CA GLU A 69 12.50 8.29 -21.16
C GLU A 69 12.37 7.41 -19.90
N GLY A 70 11.57 7.84 -18.92
CA GLY A 70 11.35 7.10 -17.68
C GLY A 70 10.67 5.74 -17.89
N ALA A 71 10.98 4.79 -16.99
CA ALA A 71 10.32 3.48 -16.95
C ALA A 71 8.80 3.61 -16.78
N ARG A 72 8.38 4.59 -15.96
CA ARG A 72 7.00 4.99 -15.75
C ARG A 72 6.54 5.99 -16.80
N ARG A 73 5.37 5.77 -17.39
CA ARG A 73 4.71 6.70 -18.33
C ARG A 73 3.55 7.43 -17.66
N VAL A 74 3.45 8.72 -17.90
CA VAL A 74 2.32 9.55 -17.45
C VAL A 74 1.37 9.81 -18.63
N TRP A 75 0.07 9.70 -18.36
CA TRP A 75 -0.99 9.94 -19.33
C TRP A 75 -1.93 11.01 -18.80
N LEU A 76 -2.01 12.15 -19.48
CA LEU A 76 -2.95 13.21 -19.16
C LEU A 76 -4.33 12.84 -19.70
N VAL A 77 -5.36 12.90 -18.87
CA VAL A 77 -6.74 12.55 -19.24
C VAL A 77 -7.65 13.74 -19.02
N ASP A 78 -8.36 14.17 -20.07
CA ASP A 78 -9.37 15.23 -19.99
C ASP A 78 -10.62 14.72 -19.27
N THR A 79 -10.73 15.09 -17.99
CA THR A 79 -11.83 14.71 -17.10
C THR A 79 -12.83 15.84 -16.88
N VAL A 80 -12.54 17.05 -17.39
CA VAL A 80 -13.43 18.21 -17.23
C VAL A 80 -14.54 18.13 -18.27
N ASP A 81 -15.78 18.24 -17.82
CA ASP A 81 -16.94 18.15 -18.69
C ASP A 81 -17.59 19.51 -18.94
N ASP A 82 -17.06 20.23 -19.92
CA ASP A 82 -17.56 21.56 -20.31
C ASP A 82 -18.99 21.53 -20.91
N GLN A 83 -19.53 20.34 -21.20
CA GLN A 83 -20.81 20.15 -21.90
C GLN A 83 -21.92 19.53 -21.03
N GLY A 84 -21.66 19.24 -19.76
CA GLY A 84 -22.69 18.71 -18.83
C GLY A 84 -23.21 17.30 -19.18
N ARG A 85 -22.39 16.49 -19.83
CA ARG A 85 -22.58 15.05 -20.08
C ARG A 85 -22.53 14.20 -18.80
N GLY A 86 -21.89 14.67 -17.73
CA GLY A 86 -21.86 14.02 -16.42
C GLY A 86 -21.05 12.73 -16.39
N LEU A 87 -21.53 11.73 -15.63
CA LEU A 87 -20.83 10.47 -15.38
C LEU A 87 -20.36 9.70 -16.65
N PRO A 88 -21.16 9.57 -17.73
CA PRO A 88 -20.71 8.95 -18.97
C PRO A 88 -19.40 9.52 -19.52
N TRP A 89 -19.20 10.84 -19.44
CA TRP A 89 -17.96 11.47 -19.91
C TRP A 89 -16.74 10.95 -19.17
N LEU A 90 -16.82 10.81 -17.84
CA LEU A 90 -15.73 10.30 -17.02
C LEU A 90 -15.43 8.83 -17.32
N LEU A 91 -16.48 8.01 -17.47
CA LEU A 91 -16.35 6.59 -17.79
C LEU A 91 -15.73 6.36 -19.18
N ASP A 92 -16.17 7.11 -20.19
CA ASP A 92 -15.59 7.05 -21.53
C ASP A 92 -14.14 7.53 -21.52
N GLY A 93 -13.82 8.56 -20.71
CA GLY A 93 -12.45 9.04 -20.53
C GLY A 93 -11.54 7.96 -19.93
N ALA A 94 -12.03 7.20 -18.94
CA ALA A 94 -11.32 6.06 -18.39
C ALA A 94 -11.07 4.97 -19.43
N ARG A 95 -12.10 4.60 -20.22
CA ARG A 95 -11.98 3.60 -21.30
C ARG A 95 -10.95 4.02 -22.35
N GLU A 96 -11.05 5.25 -22.84
CA GLU A 96 -10.13 5.79 -23.84
C GLU A 96 -8.69 5.83 -23.31
N ALA A 97 -8.51 6.21 -22.05
CA ALA A 97 -7.20 6.24 -21.41
C ALA A 97 -6.59 4.84 -21.29
N LEU A 98 -7.35 3.86 -20.81
CA LEU A 98 -6.90 2.48 -20.69
C LEU A 98 -6.60 1.84 -22.05
N ALA A 99 -7.40 2.14 -23.08
CA ALA A 99 -7.14 1.71 -24.44
C ALA A 99 -5.88 2.37 -25.04
N ALA A 100 -5.62 3.65 -24.72
CA ALA A 100 -4.39 4.34 -25.15
C ALA A 100 -3.15 3.75 -24.46
N VAL A 101 -3.24 3.51 -23.15
CA VAL A 101 -2.26 2.80 -22.33
C VAL A 101 -1.95 1.44 -22.95
N ALA A 102 -2.95 0.65 -23.34
CA ALA A 102 -2.78 -0.67 -23.95
C ALA A 102 -1.98 -0.66 -25.27
N ARG A 103 -2.02 0.44 -26.04
CA ARG A 103 -1.27 0.56 -27.31
C ARG A 103 0.24 0.75 -27.10
N ARG A 104 0.66 1.17 -25.91
CA ARG A 104 2.10 1.28 -25.58
C ARG A 104 2.67 -0.12 -25.38
N GLU A 105 3.70 -0.45 -26.14
CA GLU A 105 4.49 -1.65 -25.94
C GLU A 105 5.36 -1.51 -24.68
N VAL A 106 5.23 -2.47 -23.76
CA VAL A 106 6.05 -2.58 -22.54
C VAL A 106 6.69 -3.96 -22.59
N ARG A 107 8.02 -4.01 -22.69
CA ARG A 107 8.76 -5.27 -22.82
C ARG A 107 8.78 -6.07 -21.52
N GLU A 108 8.98 -5.37 -20.42
CA GLU A 108 9.07 -5.96 -19.09
C GLU A 108 8.31 -5.06 -18.11
N PRO A 109 7.33 -5.59 -17.36
CA PRO A 109 6.68 -4.85 -16.29
C PRO A 109 7.68 -4.41 -15.22
N ALA A 110 7.38 -3.28 -14.57
CA ALA A 110 8.21 -2.70 -13.53
C ALA A 110 8.54 -3.72 -12.42
N HIS A 111 9.81 -3.73 -12.01
CA HIS A 111 10.33 -4.52 -10.88
C HIS A 111 9.98 -6.02 -10.91
N GLY A 112 9.87 -6.60 -12.10
CA GLY A 112 9.66 -8.05 -12.26
C GLY A 112 8.22 -8.52 -11.96
N ARG A 113 7.24 -7.61 -12.00
CA ARG A 113 5.82 -8.00 -11.90
C ARG A 113 5.41 -8.89 -13.07
N ALA A 114 4.42 -9.75 -12.82
CA ALA A 114 3.87 -10.61 -13.87
C ALA A 114 3.13 -9.81 -14.95
N ARG A 115 2.55 -8.69 -14.53
CA ARG A 115 1.76 -7.79 -15.37
C ARG A 115 2.10 -6.35 -15.06
N ARG A 116 1.94 -5.54 -16.10
CA ARG A 116 1.98 -4.09 -16.03
C ARG A 116 0.94 -3.57 -15.04
N LEU A 117 1.30 -2.57 -14.25
CA LEU A 117 0.37 -1.83 -13.38
C LEU A 117 -0.01 -0.49 -13.99
N VAL A 118 -1.32 -0.24 -14.08
CA VAL A 118 -1.87 1.05 -14.47
C VAL A 118 -2.52 1.68 -13.24
N GLY A 119 -1.91 2.73 -12.70
CA GLY A 119 -2.44 3.50 -11.58
C GLY A 119 -3.36 4.62 -12.03
N LEU A 120 -4.51 4.79 -11.38
CA LEU A 120 -5.41 5.91 -11.62
C LEU A 120 -6.11 6.36 -10.34
N PRO A 121 -6.43 7.66 -10.22
CA PRO A 121 -7.23 8.17 -9.11
C PRO A 121 -8.72 7.93 -9.38
N ALA A 122 -9.58 8.23 -8.42
CA ALA A 122 -10.99 8.42 -8.69
C ALA A 122 -11.20 9.69 -9.56
N LEU A 123 -11.40 9.48 -10.86
CA LEU A 123 -11.58 10.56 -11.85
C LEU A 123 -12.82 11.41 -11.52
N GLY A 124 -12.68 12.74 -11.63
CA GLY A 124 -13.83 13.66 -11.50
C GLY A 124 -14.30 13.91 -10.06
N THR A 125 -13.44 13.66 -9.06
CA THR A 125 -13.76 13.89 -7.64
C THR A 125 -13.43 15.30 -7.12
N GLY A 126 -12.91 16.20 -7.97
CA GLY A 126 -12.74 17.62 -7.66
C GLY A 126 -14.08 18.35 -7.52
N TRP A 127 -14.27 19.15 -6.47
CA TRP A 127 -15.58 19.63 -6.01
C TRP A 127 -16.28 20.58 -7.00
N GLY A 128 -17.59 20.36 -7.21
CA GLY A 128 -18.50 21.34 -7.80
C GLY A 128 -19.68 20.76 -8.60
N GLY A 129 -20.55 19.94 -7.99
CA GLY A 129 -21.85 19.59 -8.60
C GLY A 129 -22.42 18.21 -8.30
N ALA A 130 -21.63 17.31 -7.72
CA ALA A 130 -21.95 15.88 -7.62
C ALA A 130 -22.10 15.37 -6.17
N ALA A 131 -22.60 16.19 -5.25
CA ALA A 131 -22.95 15.72 -3.90
C ALA A 131 -23.97 14.57 -4.01
N GLY A 132 -23.61 13.37 -3.55
CA GLY A 132 -24.41 12.15 -3.65
C GLY A 132 -24.16 11.26 -4.88
N GLN A 133 -23.28 11.63 -5.82
CA GLN A 133 -23.00 10.83 -7.03
C GLN A 133 -21.65 10.09 -7.00
N ARG A 134 -20.77 10.32 -6.02
CA ARG A 134 -19.47 9.61 -5.93
C ARG A 134 -19.65 8.10 -5.79
N GLY A 135 -20.65 7.68 -5.02
CA GLY A 135 -21.02 6.27 -4.91
C GLY A 135 -21.45 5.66 -6.25
N ALA A 136 -22.31 6.37 -7.00
CA ALA A 136 -22.76 5.93 -8.33
C ALA A 136 -21.60 5.88 -9.34
N LEU A 137 -20.66 6.83 -9.25
CA LEU A 137 -19.43 6.80 -10.03
C LEU A 137 -18.62 5.53 -9.74
N LEU A 138 -18.36 5.19 -8.47
CA LEU A 138 -17.60 3.97 -8.13
C LEU A 138 -18.30 2.69 -8.62
N GLN A 139 -19.62 2.60 -8.48
CA GLN A 139 -20.42 1.48 -8.97
C GLN A 139 -20.32 1.26 -10.48
N GLN A 140 -20.14 2.32 -11.26
CA GLN A 140 -20.02 2.22 -12.72
C GLN A 140 -18.57 2.18 -13.20
N LEU A 141 -17.64 2.82 -12.47
CA LEU A 141 -16.23 2.85 -12.81
C LEU A 141 -15.58 1.49 -12.59
N LEU A 142 -15.85 0.80 -11.47
CA LEU A 142 -15.22 -0.49 -11.16
C LEU A 142 -15.45 -1.56 -12.25
N PRO A 143 -16.68 -1.77 -12.76
CA PRO A 143 -16.90 -2.64 -13.91
C PRO A 143 -16.09 -2.24 -15.15
N VAL A 144 -16.03 -0.95 -15.47
CA VAL A 144 -15.23 -0.45 -16.61
C VAL A 144 -13.74 -0.76 -16.46
N LEU A 145 -13.20 -0.60 -15.24
CA LEU A 145 -11.80 -0.93 -14.97
C LEU A 145 -11.54 -2.44 -15.10
N ARG A 146 -12.49 -3.28 -14.67
CA ARG A 146 -12.37 -4.75 -14.79
C ARG A 146 -12.43 -5.19 -16.23
N GLU A 147 -13.42 -4.72 -16.99
CA GLU A 147 -13.54 -5.01 -18.42
C GLU A 147 -12.24 -4.64 -19.15
N ALA A 148 -11.67 -3.47 -18.87
CA ALA A 148 -10.40 -3.05 -19.47
C ALA A 148 -9.20 -3.90 -19.01
N ALA A 149 -9.11 -4.25 -17.73
CA ALA A 149 -8.05 -5.12 -17.20
C ALA A 149 -8.12 -6.54 -17.82
N GLU A 150 -9.33 -7.07 -18.01
CA GLU A 150 -9.58 -8.34 -18.67
C GLU A 150 -9.25 -8.29 -20.16
N GLU A 151 -9.72 -7.26 -20.88
CA GLU A 151 -9.52 -7.08 -22.32
C GLU A 151 -8.05 -6.89 -22.68
N HIS A 152 -7.34 -6.05 -21.92
CA HIS A 152 -5.97 -5.64 -22.26
C HIS A 152 -4.89 -6.42 -21.49
N GLY A 153 -5.26 -7.21 -20.49
CA GLY A 153 -4.36 -8.13 -19.80
C GLY A 153 -3.38 -7.50 -18.81
N PHE A 154 -3.51 -6.21 -18.48
CA PHE A 154 -2.75 -5.54 -17.41
C PHE A 154 -3.54 -5.46 -16.11
N ASP A 155 -2.85 -5.17 -15.01
CA ASP A 155 -3.49 -4.90 -13.73
C ASP A 155 -3.75 -3.39 -13.55
N VAL A 156 -4.81 -3.06 -12.82
CA VAL A 156 -5.24 -1.69 -12.57
C VAL A 156 -5.23 -1.43 -11.07
N ALA A 157 -4.66 -0.30 -10.64
CA ALA A 157 -4.73 0.17 -9.25
C ALA A 157 -5.56 1.45 -9.19
N LEU A 158 -6.80 1.33 -8.69
CA LEU A 158 -7.62 2.48 -8.32
C LEU A 158 -7.14 2.97 -6.94
N VAL A 159 -6.50 4.14 -6.94
CA VAL A 159 -5.87 4.72 -5.76
C VAL A 159 -6.78 5.77 -5.11
N LEU A 160 -7.02 5.61 -3.80
CA LEU A 160 -7.96 6.43 -3.01
C LEU A 160 -7.34 6.81 -1.65
N LYS A 161 -7.11 8.09 -1.33
CA LYS A 161 -6.60 8.46 0.02
C LYS A 161 -7.68 8.58 1.08
N GLY A 162 -8.91 8.88 0.71
CA GLY A 162 -10.00 9.09 1.66
C GLY A 162 -10.48 7.78 2.29
N ALA A 163 -10.54 7.72 3.62
CA ALA A 163 -11.10 6.57 4.32
C ALA A 163 -12.56 6.27 3.89
N SER A 164 -13.35 7.33 3.62
CA SER A 164 -14.71 7.21 3.09
C SER A 164 -14.73 6.69 1.65
N ASP A 165 -13.84 7.20 0.79
CA ASP A 165 -13.75 6.76 -0.62
C ASP A 165 -13.36 5.26 -0.69
N LEU A 166 -12.37 4.85 0.10
CA LEU A 166 -11.91 3.47 0.21
C LEU A 166 -13.01 2.55 0.74
N ALA A 167 -13.65 2.91 1.86
CA ALA A 167 -14.73 2.11 2.45
C ALA A 167 -15.90 1.94 1.47
N ALA A 168 -16.24 2.99 0.72
CA ALA A 168 -17.28 2.94 -0.31
C ALA A 168 -16.88 2.01 -1.47
N ALA A 169 -15.65 2.11 -1.97
CA ALA A 169 -15.16 1.26 -3.04
C ALA A 169 -15.14 -0.22 -2.61
N GLN A 170 -14.67 -0.54 -1.40
CA GLN A 170 -14.68 -1.92 -0.90
C GLN A 170 -16.10 -2.44 -0.66
N ARG A 171 -17.06 -1.60 -0.24
CA ARG A 171 -18.48 -1.99 -0.16
C ARG A 171 -19.03 -2.42 -1.51
N VAL A 172 -18.75 -1.66 -2.57
CA VAL A 172 -19.17 -2.00 -3.94
C VAL A 172 -18.57 -3.35 -4.35
N ARG A 173 -17.26 -3.55 -4.12
CA ARG A 173 -16.57 -4.79 -4.49
C ARG A 173 -17.09 -6.03 -3.75
N ARG A 174 -17.55 -5.90 -2.50
CA ARG A 174 -18.13 -7.03 -1.75
C ARG A 174 -19.50 -7.46 -2.26
N GLY A 175 -20.25 -6.55 -2.87
CA GLY A 175 -21.59 -6.81 -3.40
C GLY A 175 -21.58 -7.49 -4.77
N GLU A 176 -20.40 -7.64 -5.39
CA GLU A 176 -20.25 -8.19 -6.73
C GLU A 176 -19.71 -9.62 -6.66
N ASP A 177 -20.48 -10.58 -7.16
CA ASP A 177 -20.04 -11.97 -7.27
C ASP A 177 -19.02 -12.11 -8.43
N GLY A 178 -17.90 -12.80 -8.19
CA GLY A 178 -17.05 -13.35 -9.26
C GLY A 178 -15.80 -12.57 -9.67
N GLY A 179 -15.36 -11.57 -8.91
CA GLY A 179 -14.21 -10.72 -9.27
C GLY A 179 -12.81 -11.14 -8.79
N TRP A 180 -12.66 -12.31 -8.15
CA TRP A 180 -11.40 -12.72 -7.52
C TRP A 180 -10.83 -13.98 -8.19
N ASP A 181 -9.77 -13.81 -9.00
CA ASP A 181 -9.01 -14.90 -9.62
C ASP A 181 -8.07 -15.56 -8.59
N LEU A 182 -8.67 -16.15 -7.55
CA LEU A 182 -7.99 -16.85 -6.46
C LEU A 182 -8.56 -18.26 -6.29
N PRO A 183 -7.72 -19.29 -6.08
CA PRO A 183 -8.15 -20.60 -5.64
C PRO A 183 -9.03 -20.53 -4.37
N GLY A 184 -10.03 -21.42 -4.26
CA GLY A 184 -10.99 -21.40 -3.15
C GLY A 184 -10.36 -21.42 -1.75
N HIS A 185 -9.29 -22.18 -1.55
CA HIS A 185 -8.56 -22.21 -0.27
C HIS A 185 -7.91 -20.86 0.10
N LEU A 186 -7.47 -20.07 -0.89
CA LEU A 186 -6.95 -18.72 -0.66
C LEU A 186 -8.08 -17.73 -0.34
N GLN A 187 -9.26 -17.90 -0.92
CA GLN A 187 -10.44 -17.10 -0.56
C GLN A 187 -10.91 -17.38 0.87
N GLU A 188 -10.91 -18.65 1.28
CA GLU A 188 -11.21 -19.06 2.66
C GLU A 188 -10.20 -18.47 3.65
N LEU A 189 -8.90 -18.56 3.32
CA LEU A 189 -7.84 -17.94 4.11
C LEU A 189 -8.02 -16.43 4.23
N ALA A 190 -8.36 -15.75 3.13
CA ALA A 190 -8.61 -14.31 3.15
C ALA A 190 -9.80 -13.94 4.06
N GLY A 191 -10.82 -14.80 4.09
CA GLY A 191 -11.95 -14.69 5.01
C GLY A 191 -11.54 -14.77 6.48
N ASP A 192 -10.72 -15.76 6.84
CA ASP A 192 -10.21 -15.93 8.21
C ASP A 192 -9.29 -14.76 8.63
N LEU A 193 -8.30 -14.42 7.80
CA LEU A 193 -7.38 -13.32 8.05
C LEU A 193 -8.12 -11.97 8.09
N GLY A 194 -9.11 -11.77 7.22
CA GLY A 194 -9.95 -10.57 7.21
C GLY A 194 -10.77 -10.41 8.49
N GLU A 195 -11.33 -11.48 9.05
CA GLU A 195 -12.03 -11.44 10.34
C GLU A 195 -11.07 -11.18 11.50
N ARG A 196 -9.89 -11.80 11.50
CA ARG A 196 -8.85 -11.53 12.52
C ARG A 196 -8.44 -10.06 12.49
N ALA A 197 -8.22 -9.48 11.31
CA ALA A 197 -7.93 -8.07 11.15
C ALA A 197 -9.05 -7.19 11.72
N ARG A 198 -10.33 -7.47 11.39
CA ARG A 198 -11.49 -6.73 11.94
C ARG A 198 -11.56 -6.76 13.47
N ARG A 199 -11.20 -7.90 14.07
CA ARG A 199 -11.18 -8.09 15.52
C ARG A 199 -9.93 -7.52 16.20
N GLY A 200 -9.01 -6.93 15.45
CA GLY A 200 -7.72 -6.46 15.95
C GLY A 200 -6.84 -7.61 16.47
N GLN A 201 -7.00 -8.82 15.93
CA GLN A 201 -6.25 -10.02 16.33
C GLN A 201 -5.07 -10.33 15.41
N LEU A 202 -4.87 -9.53 14.36
CA LEU A 202 -3.84 -9.72 13.35
C LEU A 202 -2.69 -8.73 13.54
N ALA A 203 -1.46 -9.21 13.48
CA ALA A 203 -0.24 -8.40 13.36
C ALA A 203 0.52 -8.81 12.09
N LEU A 204 1.35 -7.93 11.55
CA LEU A 204 2.08 -8.18 10.31
C LEU A 204 3.59 -8.28 10.55
N PHE A 205 4.21 -9.26 9.90
CA PHE A 205 5.66 -9.36 9.78
C PHE A 205 6.06 -9.25 8.31
N ILE A 206 6.93 -8.29 8.00
CA ILE A 206 7.27 -7.90 6.63
C ILE A 206 8.74 -8.16 6.39
N GLY A 207 9.05 -9.03 5.42
CA GLY A 207 10.43 -9.32 5.01
C GLY A 207 10.83 -8.61 3.71
N ALA A 208 12.10 -8.81 3.31
CA ALA A 208 12.71 -8.13 2.17
C ALA A 208 12.04 -8.46 0.82
N GLY A 209 11.28 -9.56 0.73
CA GLY A 209 10.53 -9.92 -0.47
C GLY A 209 9.45 -8.90 -0.84
N VAL A 210 8.94 -8.12 0.12
CA VAL A 210 8.00 -7.02 -0.17
C VAL A 210 8.74 -5.84 -0.80
N SER A 211 9.89 -5.46 -0.23
CA SER A 211 10.77 -4.40 -0.74
C SER A 211 11.38 -4.73 -2.10
N ALA A 212 11.59 -6.01 -2.42
CA ALA A 212 12.05 -6.46 -3.73
C ALA A 212 11.13 -6.03 -4.88
N ALA A 213 9.81 -5.99 -4.64
CA ALA A 213 8.83 -5.51 -5.61
C ALA A 213 8.91 -3.98 -5.86
N ALA A 214 9.66 -3.24 -5.05
CA ALA A 214 9.98 -1.83 -5.24
C ALA A 214 11.38 -1.62 -5.87
N GLY A 215 12.06 -2.71 -6.24
CA GLY A 215 13.43 -2.66 -6.78
C GLY A 215 14.52 -2.55 -5.71
N LEU A 216 14.21 -2.78 -4.43
CA LEU A 216 15.22 -2.93 -3.38
C LEU A 216 15.82 -4.35 -3.41
N PRO A 217 17.07 -4.56 -2.97
CA PRO A 217 17.70 -5.85 -3.05
C PRO A 217 17.19 -6.77 -1.93
N THR A 218 17.08 -8.07 -2.23
CA THR A 218 16.98 -9.09 -1.18
C THR A 218 18.29 -9.19 -0.40
N TRP A 219 18.29 -9.93 0.71
CA TRP A 219 19.52 -10.15 1.49
C TRP A 219 20.68 -10.72 0.66
N GLU A 220 20.41 -11.72 -0.19
CA GLU A 220 21.42 -12.32 -1.06
C GLU A 220 21.96 -11.29 -2.06
N GLN A 221 21.07 -10.51 -2.67
CA GLN A 221 21.42 -9.44 -3.61
C GLN A 221 22.21 -8.31 -2.92
N LEU A 222 21.88 -7.98 -1.67
CA LEU A 222 22.60 -7.00 -0.87
C LEU A 222 24.06 -7.43 -0.67
N LEU A 223 24.29 -8.70 -0.32
CA LEU A 223 25.65 -9.23 -0.18
C LEU A 223 26.40 -9.22 -1.53
N ASP A 224 25.73 -9.51 -2.64
CA ASP A 224 26.33 -9.43 -3.97
C ASP A 224 26.69 -8.00 -4.39
N GLU A 225 25.83 -7.02 -4.08
CA GLU A 225 26.07 -5.59 -4.31
C GLU A 225 27.25 -5.08 -3.46
N LEU A 226 27.33 -5.47 -2.19
CA LEU A 226 28.45 -5.15 -1.30
C LEU A 226 29.75 -5.84 -1.77
N ALA A 227 29.68 -7.11 -2.18
CA ALA A 227 30.82 -7.84 -2.73
C ALA A 227 31.36 -7.17 -4.00
N ALA A 228 30.49 -6.62 -4.84
CA ALA A 228 30.91 -5.85 -6.02
C ALA A 228 31.71 -4.59 -5.66
N ARG A 229 31.40 -3.96 -4.53
CA ARG A 229 32.05 -2.74 -4.04
C ARG A 229 33.36 -3.02 -3.30
N SER A 230 33.43 -4.14 -2.58
CA SER A 230 34.58 -4.51 -1.74
C SER A 230 35.92 -4.65 -2.48
N GLY A 231 35.90 -4.78 -3.81
CA GLY A 231 37.12 -5.00 -4.59
C GLY A 231 37.79 -6.37 -4.31
N LEU A 232 37.10 -7.28 -3.63
CA LEU A 232 37.64 -8.60 -3.28
C LEU A 232 38.10 -9.38 -4.54
N PRO A 233 39.25 -10.07 -4.46
CA PRO A 233 39.72 -10.99 -5.49
C PRO A 233 38.66 -12.03 -5.89
N GLY A 234 38.67 -12.47 -7.15
CA GLY A 234 37.61 -13.33 -7.69
C GLY A 234 37.45 -14.67 -6.99
N ASP A 235 38.53 -15.24 -6.45
CA ASP A 235 38.52 -16.47 -5.66
C ASP A 235 37.87 -16.27 -4.28
N LEU A 236 38.18 -15.16 -3.60
CA LEU A 236 37.52 -14.79 -2.34
C LEU A 236 36.03 -14.50 -2.55
N ARG A 237 35.69 -13.78 -3.62
CA ARG A 237 34.29 -13.49 -3.97
C ARG A 237 33.49 -14.76 -4.28
N ALA A 238 34.09 -15.72 -4.97
CA ALA A 238 33.46 -17.02 -5.21
C ALA A 238 33.25 -17.82 -3.91
N GLY A 239 34.16 -17.65 -2.93
CA GLY A 239 34.05 -18.27 -1.61
C GLY A 239 32.90 -17.73 -0.74
N LEU A 240 32.46 -16.48 -0.94
CA LEU A 240 31.38 -15.87 -0.17
C LEU A 240 30.07 -16.67 -0.24
N ALA A 241 29.73 -17.17 -1.43
CA ALA A 241 28.51 -17.96 -1.65
C ALA A 241 28.51 -19.32 -0.92
N GLN A 242 29.67 -19.76 -0.40
CA GLN A 242 29.80 -21.00 0.38
C GLN A 242 29.72 -20.75 1.89
N LEU A 243 29.70 -19.48 2.32
CA LEU A 243 29.59 -19.10 3.72
C LEU A 243 28.13 -18.91 4.10
N PRO A 244 27.77 -19.11 5.39
CA PRO A 244 26.54 -18.58 5.93
C PRO A 244 26.44 -17.07 5.63
N PRO A 245 25.25 -16.54 5.28
CA PRO A 245 25.12 -15.16 4.81
C PRO A 245 25.67 -14.12 5.79
N GLN A 246 25.51 -14.33 7.10
CA GLN A 246 26.03 -13.45 8.14
C GLN A 246 27.57 -13.43 8.22
N ASP A 247 28.22 -14.56 7.89
CA ASP A 247 29.69 -14.65 7.87
C ASP A 247 30.25 -13.99 6.61
N ALA A 248 29.57 -14.17 5.47
CA ALA A 248 29.86 -13.44 4.24
C ALA A 248 29.76 -11.92 4.49
N ALA A 249 28.69 -11.49 5.18
CA ALA A 249 28.50 -10.10 5.56
C ALA A 249 29.61 -9.59 6.50
N ALA A 250 30.04 -10.38 7.48
CA ALA A 250 31.15 -10.03 8.36
C ALA A 250 32.47 -9.82 7.60
N LEU A 251 32.76 -10.67 6.60
CA LEU A 251 33.94 -10.48 5.75
C LEU A 251 33.84 -9.18 4.94
N LEU A 252 32.68 -8.91 4.34
CA LEU A 252 32.43 -7.72 3.53
C LEU A 252 32.51 -6.43 4.36
N ALA A 253 31.90 -6.42 5.55
CA ALA A 253 31.95 -5.30 6.47
C ALA A 253 33.39 -5.00 6.94
N ARG A 254 34.21 -6.03 7.13
CA ARG A 254 35.63 -5.86 7.48
C ARG A 254 36.45 -5.26 6.32
N GLU A 255 36.14 -5.63 5.08
CA GLU A 255 36.86 -5.15 3.90
C GLU A 255 36.48 -3.72 3.52
N LEU A 256 35.18 -3.42 3.52
CA LEU A 256 34.64 -2.09 3.19
C LEU A 256 34.82 -1.09 4.34
N GLY A 257 34.79 -1.57 5.59
CA GLY A 257 34.65 -0.73 6.76
C GLY A 257 33.20 -0.36 7.05
N ARG A 258 32.92 -0.07 8.32
CA ARG A 258 31.55 0.15 8.82
C ARG A 258 30.87 1.35 8.16
N ASP A 259 31.56 2.49 8.08
CA ASP A 259 31.04 3.73 7.50
C ASP A 259 30.59 3.56 6.03
N GLU A 260 31.30 2.74 5.25
CA GLU A 260 30.94 2.49 3.85
C GLU A 260 29.69 1.61 3.74
N VAL A 261 29.54 0.61 4.60
CA VAL A 261 28.32 -0.21 4.68
C VAL A 261 27.13 0.63 5.12
N GLU A 262 27.30 1.43 6.18
CA GLU A 262 26.26 2.33 6.70
C GLU A 262 25.79 3.32 5.63
N GLY A 263 26.73 4.03 4.99
CA GLY A 263 26.42 4.97 3.91
C GLY A 263 25.81 4.30 2.68
N PHE A 264 26.19 3.04 2.40
CA PHE A 264 25.54 2.26 1.35
C PHE A 264 24.09 1.93 1.70
N VAL A 265 23.80 1.50 2.92
CA VAL A 265 22.43 1.19 3.36
C VAL A 265 21.56 2.45 3.34
N GLU A 266 22.05 3.57 3.85
CA GLU A 266 21.35 4.87 3.83
C GLU A 266 20.94 5.25 2.40
N GLN A 267 21.87 5.18 1.45
CA GLN A 267 21.62 5.56 0.06
C GLN A 267 20.73 4.56 -0.68
N ARG A 268 20.93 3.26 -0.44
CA ARG A 268 20.28 2.19 -1.21
C ARG A 268 18.85 1.91 -0.74
N PHE A 269 18.59 2.06 0.56
CA PHE A 269 17.32 1.77 1.22
C PHE A 269 16.61 3.03 1.70
N GLY A 270 17.10 4.22 1.37
CA GLY A 270 16.44 5.48 1.71
C GLY A 270 15.04 5.63 1.08
N PRO A 271 14.35 6.76 1.36
CA PRO A 271 12.99 6.98 0.90
C PRO A 271 12.88 6.97 -0.63
N GLY A 272 11.83 6.32 -1.14
CA GLY A 272 11.60 6.19 -2.57
C GLY A 272 10.19 5.69 -2.89
N PRO A 273 9.93 5.32 -4.17
CA PRO A 273 8.66 4.71 -4.55
C PRO A 273 8.45 3.37 -3.85
N TYR A 274 7.21 3.10 -3.43
CA TYR A 274 6.84 1.82 -2.83
C TYR A 274 6.03 0.94 -3.80
N ALA A 275 6.20 -0.38 -3.65
CA ALA A 275 5.42 -1.35 -4.41
C ALA A 275 3.95 -1.42 -3.96
N LEU A 276 3.09 -1.96 -4.81
CA LEU A 276 1.68 -2.22 -4.49
C LEU A 276 1.50 -3.04 -3.21
N ALA A 277 2.36 -4.03 -2.97
CA ALA A 277 2.32 -4.83 -1.74
C ALA A 277 2.47 -3.99 -0.46
N HIS A 278 3.31 -2.93 -0.46
CA HIS A 278 3.44 -2.03 0.71
C HIS A 278 2.13 -1.28 0.95
N ALA A 279 1.52 -0.75 -0.12
CA ALA A 279 0.25 -0.03 -0.04
C ALA A 279 -0.87 -0.93 0.47
N LEU A 280 -0.99 -2.16 -0.05
CA LEU A 280 -1.97 -3.15 0.42
C LEU A 280 -1.76 -3.52 1.90
N ILE A 281 -0.51 -3.71 2.32
CA ILE A 281 -0.14 -3.98 3.72
C ILE A 281 -0.49 -2.82 4.65
N ALA A 282 -0.16 -1.60 4.25
CA ALA A 282 -0.42 -0.38 5.02
C ALA A 282 -1.92 -0.11 5.18
N ASP A 283 -2.72 -0.51 4.19
CA ASP A 283 -4.17 -0.32 4.17
C ASP A 283 -4.92 -1.30 5.11
N LEU A 284 -4.35 -2.47 5.39
CA LEU A 284 -4.93 -3.43 6.34
C LEU A 284 -5.16 -2.81 7.72
N PRO A 285 -6.33 -3.01 8.37
CA PRO A 285 -6.67 -2.37 9.65
C PRO A 285 -5.97 -3.04 10.84
N VAL A 286 -4.63 -3.02 10.85
CA VAL A 286 -3.77 -3.58 11.90
C VAL A 286 -3.03 -2.45 12.64
N GLN A 287 -2.63 -2.69 13.89
CA GLN A 287 -1.88 -1.69 14.67
C GLN A 287 -0.40 -2.04 14.78
N GLU A 288 -0.06 -3.33 14.72
CA GLU A 288 1.28 -3.82 15.00
C GLU A 288 1.95 -4.36 13.73
N TYR A 289 3.03 -3.70 13.33
CA TYR A 289 3.87 -4.10 12.21
C TYR A 289 5.28 -4.43 12.72
N VAL A 290 5.90 -5.44 12.16
CA VAL A 290 7.28 -5.83 12.43
C VAL A 290 7.99 -6.03 11.10
N THR A 291 9.23 -5.57 10.98
CA THR A 291 10.03 -5.78 9.78
C THR A 291 11.52 -5.98 10.09
N THR A 292 12.20 -6.68 9.19
CA THR A 292 13.66 -6.80 9.15
C THR A 292 14.27 -5.91 8.06
N ASN A 293 13.46 -5.09 7.40
CA ASN A 293 13.88 -4.22 6.31
C ASN A 293 14.36 -2.87 6.86
N TYR A 294 15.38 -2.29 6.22
CA TYR A 294 15.92 -0.98 6.58
C TYR A 294 15.12 0.18 5.98
N ASP A 295 14.43 -0.07 4.87
CA ASP A 295 13.75 0.97 4.09
C ASP A 295 12.51 1.53 4.79
N PRO A 296 12.10 2.77 4.46
CA PRO A 296 10.94 3.39 5.07
C PRO A 296 9.62 3.17 4.29
N LEU A 297 9.56 2.19 3.39
CA LEU A 297 8.47 2.13 2.40
C LEU A 297 7.11 1.80 3.00
N VAL A 298 7.06 1.03 4.10
CA VAL A 298 5.80 0.66 4.78
C VAL A 298 5.21 1.88 5.50
N GLU A 299 6.01 2.59 6.28
CA GLU A 299 5.58 3.78 7.00
C GLU A 299 5.28 4.95 6.06
N LEU A 300 5.98 5.08 4.93
CA LEU A 300 5.63 6.06 3.89
C LEU A 300 4.27 5.76 3.26
N ALA A 301 4.01 4.49 2.91
CA ALA A 301 2.72 4.08 2.36
C ALA A 301 1.57 4.29 3.38
N ALA A 302 1.81 4.01 4.66
CA ALA A 302 0.85 4.28 5.72
C ALA A 302 0.59 5.79 5.89
N ALA A 303 1.64 6.61 5.90
CA ALA A 303 1.53 8.05 6.08
C ALA A 303 0.72 8.71 4.95
N ASP A 304 0.88 8.22 3.71
CA ASP A 304 0.14 8.71 2.54
C ASP A 304 -1.39 8.54 2.66
N ILE A 305 -1.85 7.58 3.49
CA ILE A 305 -3.28 7.34 3.79
C ILE A 305 -3.71 7.87 5.16
N GLY A 306 -2.87 8.73 5.78
CA GLY A 306 -3.15 9.33 7.08
C GLY A 306 -2.96 8.40 8.27
N ARG A 307 -2.22 7.29 8.11
CA ARG A 307 -1.81 6.41 9.21
C ARG A 307 -0.32 6.61 9.48
N ASP A 308 0.02 7.11 10.66
CA ASP A 308 1.42 7.39 11.00
C ASP A 308 1.91 6.43 12.09
N PRO A 309 2.42 5.23 11.73
CA PRO A 309 2.92 4.28 12.70
C PRO A 309 4.19 4.80 13.36
N ARG A 310 4.29 4.69 14.69
CA ARG A 310 5.52 5.02 15.41
C ARG A 310 6.61 3.99 15.10
N VAL A 311 7.76 4.44 14.61
CA VAL A 311 8.87 3.55 14.21
C VAL A 311 9.75 3.21 15.43
N LEU A 312 9.66 1.98 15.91
CA LEU A 312 10.41 1.46 17.05
C LEU A 312 11.72 0.80 16.58
N PRO A 313 12.83 0.90 17.33
CA PRO A 313 12.97 1.56 18.65
C PRO A 313 13.27 3.08 18.60
N PHE A 314 13.23 3.71 17.43
CA PHE A 314 13.67 5.10 17.24
C PHE A 314 12.69 6.16 17.75
N GLN A 315 11.44 5.77 17.95
CA GLN A 315 10.36 6.62 18.43
C GLN A 315 9.66 6.00 19.65
N GLU A 316 9.02 6.84 20.46
CA GLU A 316 8.21 6.37 21.57
C GLU A 316 6.88 5.78 21.09
N ALA A 317 6.54 4.58 21.59
CA ALA A 317 5.24 3.97 21.38
C ALA A 317 4.14 4.76 22.11
N LEU A 318 3.01 4.98 21.44
CA LEU A 318 1.84 5.63 22.03
C LEU A 318 0.71 4.60 22.23
N PRO A 319 0.05 4.58 23.41
CA PRO A 319 -1.08 3.69 23.63
C PRO A 319 -2.19 3.89 22.59
N GLY A 320 -2.60 2.81 21.94
CA GLY A 320 -3.67 2.82 20.94
C GLY A 320 -3.29 3.43 19.58
N ALA A 321 -2.03 3.82 19.38
CA ALA A 321 -1.50 4.22 18.08
C ALA A 321 -0.84 3.03 17.38
N PRO A 322 -0.86 2.97 16.03
CA PRO A 322 -0.11 1.98 15.29
C PRO A 322 1.40 2.18 15.48
N TRP A 323 2.16 1.11 15.34
CA TRP A 323 3.61 1.12 15.44
C TRP A 323 4.26 0.10 14.50
N LEU A 324 5.49 0.42 14.07
CA LEU A 324 6.33 -0.41 13.22
C LEU A 324 7.63 -0.71 13.95
N LEU A 325 7.87 -1.98 14.29
CA LEU A 325 9.11 -2.42 14.92
C LEU A 325 10.11 -2.87 13.85
N LYS A 326 11.25 -2.17 13.76
CA LYS A 326 12.38 -2.56 12.89
C LYS A 326 13.41 -3.34 13.70
N LEU A 327 13.61 -4.60 13.36
CA LEU A 327 14.49 -5.51 14.11
C LEU A 327 15.97 -5.35 13.75
N HIS A 328 16.27 -4.99 12.50
CA HIS A 328 17.65 -4.95 11.99
C HIS A 328 18.18 -3.52 11.83
N GLY A 329 17.46 -2.51 12.30
CA GLY A 329 17.84 -1.11 12.14
C GLY A 329 17.03 -0.39 11.06
N ASP A 330 17.44 0.82 10.74
CA ASP A 330 16.74 1.74 9.84
C ASP A 330 17.72 2.50 8.96
N SER A 331 17.37 2.72 7.69
CA SER A 331 18.18 3.49 6.74
C SER A 331 18.40 4.95 7.16
N ALA A 332 17.49 5.56 7.93
CA ALA A 332 17.63 6.88 8.53
C ALA A 332 18.49 6.88 9.81
N HIS A 333 18.82 5.70 10.34
CA HIS A 333 19.72 5.48 11.47
C HIS A 333 20.80 4.45 11.11
N PRO A 334 21.72 4.76 10.17
CA PRO A 334 22.66 3.79 9.63
C PRO A 334 23.50 3.08 10.69
N GLU A 335 23.79 3.75 11.80
CA GLU A 335 24.55 3.21 12.93
C GLU A 335 23.86 2.01 13.62
N SER A 336 22.56 1.85 13.40
CA SER A 336 21.70 0.79 13.95
C SER A 336 21.63 -0.47 13.06
N VAL A 337 22.24 -0.44 11.88
CA VAL A 337 22.20 -1.55 10.91
C VAL A 337 22.79 -2.82 11.53
N VAL A 338 22.04 -3.90 11.41
CA VAL A 338 22.44 -5.26 11.79
C VAL A 338 22.60 -6.08 10.52
N LEU A 339 23.83 -6.52 10.25
CA LEU A 339 24.20 -7.25 9.04
C LEU A 339 25.07 -8.48 9.33
N THR A 340 26.02 -8.36 10.26
CA THR A 340 27.04 -9.37 10.57
C THR A 340 26.67 -10.25 11.74
N ARG A 341 27.26 -11.46 11.83
CA ARG A 341 27.01 -12.37 12.97
C ARG A 341 27.33 -11.74 14.33
N GLU A 342 28.39 -10.93 14.41
CA GLU A 342 28.76 -10.21 15.62
C GLU A 342 27.68 -9.20 16.02
N GLU A 343 27.16 -8.41 15.08
CA GLU A 343 26.02 -7.51 15.32
C GLU A 343 24.75 -8.28 15.70
N TYR A 344 24.56 -9.50 15.20
CA TYR A 344 23.49 -10.40 15.66
C TYR A 344 23.65 -10.82 17.14
N LEU A 345 24.88 -10.86 17.68
CA LEU A 345 25.21 -11.29 19.04
C LEU A 345 25.38 -10.14 20.05
N GLU A 346 25.92 -8.99 19.65
CA GLU A 346 26.40 -7.93 20.55
C GLU A 346 25.31 -7.00 21.11
N PHE A 347 24.17 -6.83 20.43
CA PHE A 347 23.09 -5.91 20.83
C PHE A 347 22.18 -6.44 21.96
N GLY A 348 22.75 -7.01 23.03
CA GLY A 348 22.06 -7.80 24.06
C GLY A 348 20.84 -7.13 24.72
N ASP A 349 20.98 -5.93 25.29
CA ASP A 349 19.91 -5.31 26.09
C ASP A 349 18.77 -4.75 25.22
N THR A 350 19.10 -4.03 24.16
CA THR A 350 18.11 -3.52 23.20
C THR A 350 17.40 -4.68 22.50
N ARG A 351 18.12 -5.72 22.05
CA ARG A 351 17.46 -6.91 21.48
C ARG A 351 16.58 -7.63 22.48
N ALA A 352 16.96 -7.74 23.75
CA ALA A 352 16.12 -8.41 24.74
C ALA A 352 14.75 -7.72 24.85
N ALA A 353 14.73 -6.38 24.80
CA ALA A 353 13.49 -5.62 24.76
C ALA A 353 12.70 -5.85 23.45
N LEU A 354 13.35 -5.73 22.28
CA LEU A 354 12.67 -5.94 20.98
C LEU A 354 12.15 -7.37 20.80
N ALA A 355 12.95 -8.36 21.20
CA ALA A 355 12.54 -9.76 21.23
C ALA A 355 11.38 -9.98 22.21
N GLY A 356 11.37 -9.29 23.36
CA GLY A 356 10.25 -9.30 24.29
C GLY A 356 8.95 -8.79 23.67
N VAL A 357 9.01 -7.73 22.87
CA VAL A 357 7.86 -7.23 22.10
C VAL A 357 7.39 -8.28 21.10
N LEU A 358 8.30 -8.89 20.34
CA LEU A 358 7.94 -9.92 19.37
C LEU A 358 7.38 -11.20 20.03
N HIS A 359 7.91 -11.61 21.19
CA HIS A 359 7.35 -12.69 22.00
C HIS A 359 5.91 -12.37 22.41
N SER A 360 5.66 -11.16 22.91
CA SER A 360 4.32 -10.73 23.28
C SER A 360 3.37 -10.78 22.09
N LEU A 361 3.81 -10.33 20.91
CA LEU A 361 3.01 -10.41 19.69
C LEU A 361 2.65 -11.84 19.32
N LEU A 362 3.63 -12.75 19.26
CA LEU A 362 3.41 -14.16 18.92
C LEU A 362 2.53 -14.90 19.94
N LEU A 363 2.45 -14.41 21.19
CA LEU A 363 1.59 -14.97 22.23
C LEU A 363 0.17 -14.38 22.24
N THR A 364 -0.04 -13.17 21.71
CA THR A 364 -1.29 -12.41 21.87
C THR A 364 -2.02 -12.13 20.56
N ARG A 365 -1.32 -12.23 19.43
CA ARG A 365 -1.83 -11.95 18.08
C ARG A 365 -1.53 -13.12 17.15
N HIS A 366 -2.30 -13.21 16.08
CA HIS A 366 -1.96 -14.03 14.92
C HIS A 366 -1.04 -13.22 14.01
N VAL A 367 0.19 -13.68 13.81
CA VAL A 367 1.18 -12.97 12.97
C VAL A 367 1.09 -13.46 11.52
N LEU A 368 0.82 -12.55 10.59
CA LEU A 368 0.88 -12.83 9.16
C LEU A 368 2.25 -12.41 8.61
N PHE A 369 3.00 -13.39 8.14
CA PHE A 369 4.34 -13.22 7.60
C PHE A 369 4.27 -13.07 6.07
N VAL A 370 4.75 -11.93 5.56
CA VAL A 370 4.70 -11.56 4.14
C VAL A 370 6.10 -11.23 3.64
N GLY A 371 6.51 -11.83 2.51
CA GLY A 371 7.82 -11.56 1.90
C GLY A 371 9.03 -12.00 2.72
N THR A 372 8.85 -12.92 3.67
CA THR A 372 9.94 -13.50 4.47
C THR A 372 10.20 -14.96 4.07
N SER A 373 11.46 -15.36 4.11
CA SER A 373 11.86 -16.75 3.90
C SER A 373 11.74 -17.62 5.16
N MET A 374 11.49 -17.01 6.33
CA MET A 374 11.58 -17.66 7.66
C MET A 374 12.95 -18.31 7.94
N LEU A 375 14.01 -17.81 7.30
CA LEU A 375 15.39 -18.26 7.52
C LEU A 375 16.18 -17.31 8.41
N ASP A 376 15.54 -16.27 8.93
CA ASP A 376 16.17 -15.33 9.84
C ASP A 376 16.39 -15.99 11.22
N ASP A 377 17.63 -15.93 11.71
CA ASP A 377 18.02 -16.58 12.96
C ASP A 377 17.29 -16.01 14.18
N ASP A 378 16.96 -14.71 14.19
CA ASP A 378 16.19 -14.10 15.28
C ASP A 378 14.74 -14.58 15.25
N LEU A 379 14.11 -14.66 14.07
CA LEU A 379 12.79 -15.27 13.93
C LEU A 379 12.75 -16.72 14.40
N ILE A 380 13.77 -17.51 14.03
CA ILE A 380 13.88 -18.93 14.42
C ILE A 380 13.99 -19.06 15.93
N ARG A 381 14.91 -18.29 16.51
CA ARG A 381 15.15 -18.28 17.96
C ARG A 381 13.91 -17.88 18.73
N ILE A 382 13.23 -16.81 18.33
CA ILE A 382 12.04 -16.28 19.00
C ILE A 382 10.88 -17.26 18.88
N SER A 383 10.64 -17.83 17.70
CA SER A 383 9.60 -18.86 17.51
C SER A 383 9.83 -20.09 18.40
N HIS A 384 11.08 -20.54 18.51
CA HIS A 384 11.45 -21.63 19.42
C HIS A 384 11.17 -21.29 20.89
N GLN A 385 11.50 -20.07 21.33
CA GLN A 385 11.28 -19.61 22.70
C GLN A 385 9.78 -19.55 23.04
N VAL A 386 8.95 -19.02 22.13
CA VAL A 386 7.48 -18.99 22.29
C VAL A 386 6.91 -20.40 22.39
N ARG A 387 7.29 -21.30 21.48
CA ARG A 387 6.85 -22.70 21.52
C ARG A 387 7.21 -23.37 22.86
N SER A 388 8.44 -23.18 23.35
CA SER A 388 8.87 -23.75 24.62
C SER A 388 8.05 -23.22 25.80
N ALA A 389 7.65 -21.94 25.78
CA ALA A 389 6.84 -21.34 26.84
C ALA A 389 5.40 -21.88 26.84
N LEU A 390 4.81 -22.09 25.67
CA LEU A 390 3.45 -22.63 25.52
C LEU A 390 3.36 -24.11 25.90
N GLN A 391 4.38 -24.92 25.59
CA GLN A 391 4.42 -26.34 25.97
C GLN A 391 4.39 -26.57 27.48
N VAL A 392 4.91 -25.63 28.27
CA VAL A 392 4.87 -25.70 29.75
C VAL A 392 3.44 -25.55 30.29
N GLN A 393 2.52 -24.95 29.54
CA GLN A 393 1.14 -24.70 29.98
C GLN A 393 0.15 -25.85 29.69
N GLY A 394 0.62 -26.99 29.16
CA GLY A 394 -0.22 -28.19 28.99
C GLY A 394 -1.31 -28.06 27.91
N SER A 395 -1.18 -27.12 26.98
CA SER A 395 -2.07 -26.98 25.83
C SER A 395 -1.78 -28.06 24.79
N ASP A 396 -2.60 -29.13 24.79
CA ASP A 396 -2.58 -30.21 23.79
C ASP A 396 -3.11 -29.79 22.39
N GLY A 397 -3.54 -28.54 22.22
CA GLY A 397 -3.92 -27.97 20.94
C GLY A 397 -2.75 -27.22 20.31
N GLY A 398 -2.29 -27.64 19.13
CA GLY A 398 -1.27 -26.96 18.34
C GLY A 398 -1.68 -25.53 17.97
N HIS A 399 -1.48 -24.60 18.90
CA HIS A 399 -1.70 -23.18 18.69
C HIS A 399 -0.64 -22.66 17.71
N ARG A 400 -1.02 -22.52 16.44
CA ARG A 400 -0.19 -21.86 15.43
C ARG A 400 -0.31 -20.35 15.64
N SER A 401 0.79 -19.71 15.98
CA SER A 401 0.84 -18.28 16.30
C SER A 401 0.87 -17.39 15.04
N GLY A 402 0.83 -17.97 13.84
CA GLY A 402 0.86 -17.20 12.62
C GLY A 402 0.69 -17.98 11.32
N THR A 403 0.62 -17.24 10.23
CA THR A 403 0.52 -17.75 8.85
C THR A 403 1.65 -17.16 8.01
N VAL A 404 2.37 -17.99 7.27
CA VAL A 404 3.41 -17.58 6.32
C VAL A 404 2.86 -17.66 4.90
N LEU A 405 2.85 -16.53 4.20
CA LEU A 405 2.50 -16.46 2.79
C LEU A 405 3.76 -16.68 1.96
N ALA A 406 3.96 -17.93 1.54
CA ALA A 406 5.06 -18.31 0.66
C ALA A 406 4.66 -18.09 -0.80
N LEU A 407 5.56 -17.56 -1.63
CA LEU A 407 5.28 -17.39 -3.06
C LEU A 407 4.99 -18.74 -3.72
N ARG A 408 5.83 -19.75 -3.45
CA ARG A 408 5.74 -21.07 -4.07
C ARG A 408 5.76 -22.18 -3.03
N GLU A 409 5.18 -23.32 -3.40
CA GLU A 409 5.21 -24.52 -2.57
C GLU A 409 6.64 -24.95 -2.25
N ASP A 410 6.87 -25.18 -0.96
CA ASP A 410 8.12 -25.71 -0.42
C ASP A 410 7.77 -26.70 0.69
N PRO A 411 7.54 -27.99 0.35
CA PRO A 411 7.08 -28.99 1.30
C PRO A 411 8.05 -29.21 2.46
N ALA A 412 9.36 -29.09 2.20
CA ALA A 412 10.37 -29.26 3.23
C ALA A 412 10.29 -28.14 4.27
N ARG A 413 10.17 -26.89 3.80
CA ARG A 413 10.03 -25.73 4.69
C ARG A 413 8.69 -25.71 5.40
N ALA A 414 7.59 -26.04 4.73
CA ALA A 414 6.29 -26.17 5.37
C ALA A 414 6.32 -27.21 6.50
N ARG A 415 6.96 -28.36 6.27
CA ARG A 415 7.11 -29.43 7.27
C ARG A 415 8.00 -29.03 8.45
N LEU A 416 9.02 -28.22 8.21
CA LEU A 416 9.91 -27.70 9.27
C LEU A 416 9.14 -26.83 10.28
N TRP A 417 8.20 -26.03 9.77
CA TRP A 417 7.52 -24.96 10.53
C TRP A 417 6.10 -25.30 10.98
N GLU A 418 5.55 -26.45 10.60
CA GLU A 418 4.14 -26.83 10.77
C GLU A 418 3.58 -26.76 12.20
N ARG A 419 4.49 -26.79 13.20
CA ARG A 419 4.18 -26.71 14.63
C ARG A 419 4.07 -25.29 15.15
N ASP A 420 4.73 -24.34 14.48
CA ASP A 420 4.83 -22.95 14.90
C ASP A 420 3.87 -22.07 14.09
N VAL A 421 3.82 -22.28 12.77
CA VAL A 421 3.06 -21.47 11.82
C VAL A 421 2.39 -22.34 10.75
N GLU A 422 1.33 -21.79 10.16
CA GLU A 422 0.73 -22.34 8.95
C GLU A 422 1.40 -21.74 7.71
N THR A 423 2.03 -22.56 6.87
CA THR A 423 2.60 -22.09 5.61
C THR A 423 1.59 -22.29 4.48
N VAL A 424 1.21 -21.21 3.81
CA VAL A 424 0.33 -21.22 2.64
C VAL A 424 1.10 -20.72 1.43
N ALA A 425 1.15 -21.54 0.39
CA ALA A 425 1.79 -21.20 -0.87
C ALA A 425 0.80 -20.53 -1.83
N MET A 426 1.23 -19.46 -2.51
CA MET A 426 0.38 -18.76 -3.48
C MET A 426 0.28 -19.54 -4.79
N ALA A 427 1.33 -20.28 -5.15
CA ALA A 427 1.40 -21.06 -6.37
C ALA A 427 2.21 -22.36 -6.18
N PRO A 428 2.07 -23.34 -7.10
CA PRO A 428 2.91 -24.54 -7.13
C PRO A 428 4.41 -24.24 -7.25
N ALA A 429 5.25 -25.22 -6.93
CA ALA A 429 6.71 -25.08 -6.92
C ALA A 429 7.31 -24.67 -8.29
N ASP A 430 6.71 -25.12 -9.39
CA ASP A 430 7.13 -24.87 -10.78
C ASP A 430 6.55 -23.58 -11.38
N ALA A 431 5.65 -22.90 -10.65
CA ALA A 431 5.05 -21.66 -11.12
C ALA A 431 6.07 -20.51 -11.22
N SER A 432 5.76 -19.54 -12.08
CA SER A 432 6.53 -18.30 -12.20
C SER A 432 6.54 -17.54 -10.86
N PRO A 433 7.71 -17.11 -10.34
CA PRO A 433 7.79 -16.28 -9.14
C PRO A 433 6.99 -14.97 -9.27
N ALA A 434 6.94 -14.40 -10.46
CA ALA A 434 6.20 -13.16 -10.73
C ALA A 434 4.69 -13.38 -10.60
N GLU A 435 4.15 -14.48 -11.13
CA GLU A 435 2.72 -14.82 -11.01
C GLU A 435 2.35 -15.18 -9.57
N ALA A 436 3.23 -15.88 -8.86
CA ALA A 436 3.07 -16.14 -7.43
C ALA A 436 3.01 -14.84 -6.61
N ALA A 437 3.88 -13.87 -6.90
CA ALA A 437 3.88 -12.56 -6.25
C ALA A 437 2.62 -11.77 -6.59
N ARG A 438 2.14 -11.85 -7.83
CA ARG A 438 0.85 -11.26 -8.21
C ARG A 438 -0.32 -11.89 -7.45
N LEU A 439 -0.36 -13.22 -7.30
CA LEU A 439 -1.39 -13.89 -6.49
C LEU A 439 -1.34 -13.47 -5.02
N LEU A 440 -0.14 -13.24 -4.47
CA LEU A 440 0.03 -12.66 -3.13
C LEU A 440 -0.62 -11.27 -3.04
N GLU A 441 -0.39 -10.39 -4.02
CA GLU A 441 -1.03 -9.07 -4.06
C GLU A 441 -2.56 -9.17 -4.12
N VAL A 442 -3.10 -10.07 -4.97
CA VAL A 442 -4.56 -10.29 -5.08
C VAL A 442 -5.14 -10.83 -3.76
N LEU A 443 -4.41 -11.72 -3.06
CA LEU A 443 -4.80 -12.21 -1.74
C LEU A 443 -4.82 -11.08 -0.70
N LEU A 444 -3.78 -10.24 -0.65
CA LEU A 444 -3.71 -9.10 0.27
C LEU A 444 -4.84 -8.10 0.01
N ASP A 445 -5.15 -7.85 -1.26
CA ASP A 445 -6.28 -7.00 -1.67
C ASP A 445 -7.62 -7.61 -1.25
N LEU A 446 -7.81 -8.93 -1.34
CA LEU A 446 -9.01 -9.58 -0.80
C LEU A 446 -9.09 -9.47 0.72
N ILE A 447 -7.98 -9.64 1.44
CA ILE A 447 -7.93 -9.46 2.90
C ILE A 447 -8.31 -8.02 3.26
N GLY A 448 -7.79 -7.02 2.55
CA GLY A 448 -8.14 -5.60 2.73
C GLY A 448 -9.62 -5.35 2.41
N CYS A 449 -10.10 -5.86 1.28
CA CYS A 449 -11.49 -5.81 0.87
C CYS A 449 -12.41 -6.40 1.92
N LEU A 450 -12.07 -7.53 2.54
CA LEU A 450 -12.91 -8.17 3.56
C LEU A 450 -12.74 -7.49 4.93
N SER A 451 -11.57 -6.98 5.28
CA SER A 451 -11.32 -6.41 6.61
C SER A 451 -11.79 -4.96 6.79
N THR A 452 -11.93 -4.18 5.72
CA THR A 452 -12.31 -2.75 5.79
C THR A 452 -13.72 -2.55 6.39
N PRO A 453 -13.93 -1.81 7.49
CA PRO A 453 -15.28 -1.56 7.98
C PRO A 453 -16.13 -0.81 6.93
N PRO A 454 -17.35 -1.28 6.58
CA PRO A 454 -18.18 -0.65 5.54
C PRO A 454 -18.84 0.66 6.01
N THR A 455 -18.44 1.19 7.16
CA THR A 455 -19.14 2.30 7.84
C THR A 455 -18.41 3.64 7.71
N GLY A 456 -17.22 3.66 7.12
CA GLY A 456 -16.36 4.86 7.03
C GLY A 456 -16.92 6.02 6.20
N TYR A 457 -18.03 5.81 5.47
CA TYR A 457 -18.70 6.81 4.64
C TYR A 457 -20.14 7.10 5.09
N LEU A 458 -20.62 6.53 6.20
CA LEU A 458 -22.01 6.64 6.64
C LEU A 458 -22.48 8.09 6.78
N LEU A 459 -21.62 8.98 7.28
CA LEU A 459 -21.89 10.40 7.51
C LEU A 459 -21.32 11.31 6.42
N ASP A 460 -20.72 10.75 5.37
CA ASP A 460 -20.21 11.52 4.23
C ASP A 460 -21.37 11.81 3.24
N PRO A 461 -21.74 13.09 3.02
CA PRO A 461 -22.80 13.45 2.09
C PRO A 461 -22.56 12.97 0.65
N ALA A 462 -21.30 12.81 0.23
CA ALA A 462 -20.94 12.37 -1.11
C ALA A 462 -21.38 10.92 -1.41
N TYR A 463 -21.57 10.12 -0.36
CA TYR A 463 -21.89 8.69 -0.42
C TYR A 463 -23.31 8.35 0.02
N ARG A 464 -24.16 9.34 0.30
CA ARG A 464 -25.56 9.14 0.73
C ARG A 464 -26.36 8.25 -0.22
N GLY A 465 -26.04 8.25 -1.52
CA GLY A 465 -26.68 7.40 -2.52
C GLY A 465 -26.37 5.89 -2.42
N LEU A 466 -25.32 5.50 -1.67
CA LEU A 466 -24.99 4.09 -1.42
C LEU A 466 -25.73 3.51 -0.20
N LEU A 467 -26.31 4.37 0.64
CA LEU A 467 -26.92 3.97 1.90
C LEU A 467 -28.30 3.35 1.67
N ASP A 468 -28.57 2.25 2.38
CA ASP A 468 -29.94 1.72 2.46
C ASP A 468 -30.85 2.60 3.35
N ASP A 469 -32.12 2.20 3.50
CA ASP A 469 -33.11 3.01 4.24
C ASP A 469 -32.78 3.09 5.75
N GLU A 470 -32.21 2.02 6.32
CA GLU A 470 -31.82 1.96 7.74
C GLU A 470 -30.58 2.82 7.99
N GLU A 471 -29.56 2.67 7.14
CA GLU A 471 -28.33 3.45 7.16
C GLU A 471 -28.63 4.95 6.98
N ARG A 472 -29.55 5.32 6.07
CA ARG A 472 -29.97 6.73 5.90
C ARG A 472 -30.63 7.29 7.14
N ALA A 473 -31.53 6.54 7.77
CA ALA A 473 -32.18 6.96 9.01
C ALA A 473 -31.16 7.15 10.14
N LEU A 474 -30.20 6.23 10.26
CA LEU A 474 -29.12 6.31 11.25
C LEU A 474 -28.20 7.50 10.98
N ALA A 475 -27.81 7.73 9.73
CA ALA A 475 -26.98 8.86 9.33
C ALA A 475 -27.66 10.20 9.64
N ASP A 476 -28.97 10.31 9.43
CA ASP A 476 -29.73 11.52 9.75
C ASP A 476 -29.73 11.80 11.26
N VAL A 477 -29.96 10.78 12.09
CA VAL A 477 -29.90 10.91 13.56
C VAL A 477 -28.50 11.30 14.02
N LEU A 478 -27.47 10.58 13.57
CA LEU A 478 -26.08 10.86 13.93
C LEU A 478 -25.60 12.22 13.41
N GLY A 479 -26.10 12.68 12.26
CA GLY A 479 -25.85 14.02 11.74
C GLY A 479 -26.36 15.12 12.68
N THR A 480 -27.53 14.93 13.32
CA THR A 480 -28.01 15.87 14.35
C THR A 480 -27.11 15.87 15.58
N VAL A 481 -26.55 14.72 15.96
CA VAL A 481 -25.58 14.63 17.06
C VAL A 481 -24.29 15.37 16.71
N GLY A 482 -23.77 15.18 15.49
CA GLY A 482 -22.57 15.89 15.02
C GLY A 482 -22.72 17.41 14.96
N ALA A 483 -23.92 17.92 14.68
CA ALA A 483 -24.20 19.37 14.75
C ALA A 483 -24.16 19.95 16.17
N VAL A 484 -24.34 19.11 17.20
CA VAL A 484 -24.41 19.53 18.61
C VAL A 484 -23.11 19.27 19.35
N VAL A 485 -22.37 18.22 18.98
CA VAL A 485 -21.09 17.87 19.60
C VAL A 485 -19.99 18.77 19.01
N PRO A 486 -19.39 19.67 19.81
CA PRO A 486 -18.33 20.53 19.30
C PRO A 486 -17.10 19.72 18.94
N ASP A 487 -16.48 20.05 17.79
CA ASP A 487 -15.15 19.58 17.44
C ASP A 487 -14.16 20.02 18.53
N GLY A 488 -13.65 19.06 19.31
CA GLY A 488 -12.70 19.34 20.39
C GLY A 488 -13.34 19.72 21.73
N GLY A 489 -14.55 19.25 22.02
CA GLY A 489 -15.14 19.40 23.36
C GLY A 489 -14.22 18.91 24.49
N ASP A 490 -14.22 19.63 25.62
CA ASP A 490 -13.34 19.34 26.76
C ASP A 490 -13.74 18.07 27.55
N SER A 491 -14.98 17.59 27.38
CA SER A 491 -15.44 16.40 28.09
C SER A 491 -15.04 15.11 27.38
N THR A 492 -14.66 14.10 28.15
CA THR A 492 -14.31 12.76 27.63
C THR A 492 -15.45 12.17 26.79
N ALA A 493 -16.70 12.37 27.19
CA ALA A 493 -17.86 11.88 26.46
C ALA A 493 -18.00 12.56 25.07
N ALA A 494 -17.77 13.87 24.99
CA ALA A 494 -17.79 14.57 23.70
C ALA A 494 -16.66 14.09 22.79
N GLN A 495 -15.48 13.81 23.34
CA GLN A 495 -14.33 13.31 22.58
C GLN A 495 -14.59 11.90 22.02
N GLU A 496 -15.18 11.00 22.81
CA GLU A 496 -15.56 9.66 22.35
C GLU A 496 -16.60 9.71 21.23
N VAL A 497 -17.63 10.54 21.39
CA VAL A 497 -18.67 10.71 20.36
C VAL A 497 -18.09 11.35 19.10
N ALA A 498 -17.26 12.39 19.22
CA ALA A 498 -16.60 13.02 18.08
C ALA A 498 -15.63 12.04 17.37
N ALA A 499 -14.93 11.19 18.11
CA ALA A 499 -14.09 10.14 17.53
C ALA A 499 -14.94 9.11 16.76
N LEU A 500 -16.07 8.66 17.33
CA LEU A 500 -17.00 7.77 16.63
C LEU A 500 -17.54 8.41 15.34
N LEU A 501 -18.02 9.67 15.41
CA LEU A 501 -18.55 10.39 14.26
C LEU A 501 -17.51 10.54 13.16
N ARG A 502 -16.26 10.89 13.50
CA ARG A 502 -15.15 10.95 12.53
C ARG A 502 -14.87 9.61 11.88
N ARG A 503 -14.86 8.51 12.64
CA ARG A 503 -14.71 7.15 12.07
C ARG A 503 -15.84 6.76 11.13
N LEU A 504 -17.02 7.36 11.29
CA LEU A 504 -18.19 7.15 10.43
C LEU A 504 -18.23 8.13 9.22
N GLY A 505 -17.21 8.96 9.02
CA GLY A 505 -17.12 9.90 7.91
C GLY A 505 -17.56 11.33 8.21
N HIS A 506 -17.85 11.67 9.47
CA HIS A 506 -18.20 13.04 9.85
C HIS A 506 -17.01 13.99 9.75
N GLY A 507 -17.24 15.20 9.21
CA GLY A 507 -16.18 16.21 9.06
C GLY A 507 -15.18 15.91 7.93
N VAL A 508 -15.34 14.77 7.22
CA VAL A 508 -14.59 14.45 5.99
C VAL A 508 -15.22 15.23 4.82
N SER A 509 -15.35 16.54 4.96
CA SER A 509 -15.51 17.40 3.79
C SER A 509 -14.12 17.57 3.19
N GLY A 510 -13.92 17.07 1.97
CA GLY A 510 -12.71 17.34 1.22
C GLY A 510 -12.45 18.85 1.17
N GLY A 511 -11.38 19.28 1.85
CA GLY A 511 -10.96 20.67 1.92
C GLY A 511 -11.63 21.46 3.04
N ARG A 512 -10.82 21.95 3.98
CA ARG A 512 -11.19 23.09 4.81
C ARG A 512 -11.42 24.30 3.89
N GLY A 513 -12.67 24.69 3.72
CA GLY A 513 -13.08 25.95 3.10
C GLY A 513 -14.60 26.08 3.20
N GLU A 514 -15.08 27.20 3.73
CA GLU A 514 -16.51 27.52 3.71
C GLU A 514 -17.06 27.37 2.27
N PRO A 515 -18.32 26.91 2.10
CA PRO A 515 -18.93 26.85 0.78
C PRO A 515 -18.91 28.26 0.16
N PRO A 516 -18.39 28.46 -1.05
CA PRO A 516 -18.47 29.75 -1.70
C PRO A 516 -19.93 30.11 -1.88
N VAL A 517 -20.25 31.36 -1.53
CA VAL A 517 -21.58 31.95 -1.68
C VAL A 517 -22.08 31.71 -3.11
N ASP A 518 -23.30 31.17 -3.19
CA ASP A 518 -24.00 30.84 -4.43
C ASP A 518 -24.03 32.05 -5.37
N GLY A 519 -23.27 31.95 -6.46
CA GLY A 519 -23.05 32.99 -7.44
C GLY A 519 -23.15 32.41 -8.83
N ALA A 520 -24.36 31.98 -9.20
CA ALA A 520 -24.69 31.68 -10.58
C ALA A 520 -24.22 32.82 -11.52
N THR A 521 -23.71 32.44 -12.69
CA THR A 521 -23.36 33.24 -13.89
C THR A 521 -21.92 33.78 -14.03
N ARG A 522 -20.96 32.91 -14.39
CA ARG A 522 -19.92 33.21 -15.41
C ARG A 522 -19.54 31.96 -16.22
N ARG A 523 -19.33 32.13 -17.54
CA ARG A 523 -18.72 31.14 -18.45
C ARG A 523 -17.20 31.14 -18.21
N ARG A 524 -16.62 29.95 -18.08
CA ARG A 524 -15.24 29.62 -17.69
C ARG A 524 -14.90 29.91 -16.23
N ASP A 525 -15.00 28.87 -15.41
CA ASP A 525 -14.26 28.77 -14.16
C ASP A 525 -12.94 28.06 -14.48
N ASP A 526 -11.87 28.83 -14.66
CA ASP A 526 -10.52 28.33 -14.99
C ASP A 526 -9.73 27.93 -13.73
N ARG A 527 -10.40 27.80 -12.56
CA ARG A 527 -9.78 27.35 -11.31
C ARG A 527 -9.50 25.86 -11.35
N VAL A 528 -8.33 25.46 -10.85
CA VAL A 528 -7.93 24.06 -10.76
C VAL A 528 -8.87 23.33 -9.81
N GLN A 529 -9.72 22.46 -10.36
CA GLN A 529 -10.45 21.47 -9.59
C GLN A 529 -9.40 20.59 -8.90
N GLU A 530 -9.29 20.65 -7.56
CA GLU A 530 -8.30 19.87 -6.79
C GLU A 530 -8.58 18.36 -6.89
N GLN A 531 -8.20 17.75 -8.01
CA GLN A 531 -8.03 16.30 -8.10
C GLN A 531 -6.64 16.00 -7.53
N ARG A 532 -6.57 15.12 -6.53
CA ARG A 532 -5.32 14.75 -5.85
C ARG A 532 -4.77 13.44 -6.42
N PRO A 533 -3.47 13.14 -6.27
CA PRO A 533 -2.83 11.89 -6.69
C PRO A 533 -3.36 10.57 -6.09
N GLY A 534 -4.62 10.53 -5.66
CA GLY A 534 -5.09 9.72 -4.55
C GLY A 534 -5.63 10.64 -3.49
#